data_AF-A0A7Y5PYT4-F1
#
_entry.id   AF-A0A7Y5PYT4-F1
#
_cell.length_a   1.000
_cell.length_b   1.000
_cell.length_c   1.000
_cell.angle_alpha   90.00
_cell.angle_beta   90.00
_cell.angle_gamma   90.00
#
_symmetry.space_group_name_H-M   'P 1'
#
loop_
_entity.id
_entity.type
_entity.pdbx_description
1 polymer ?
#
loop_
_entity_poly.entity_id
_entity_poly.type
_entity_poly.pdbx_seq_one_letter_code
_entity_poly.pdbx_strand_id
1 'polypeptide(L)'
;MSDEDAGLVGAYVDEMGITVRVGSGSQAAGSYSIPGYPSSALIGPDGNLLWQGHPSGLSNSTVESALKGAKPAPTSFLAFAPKAAAEGRVAAHAKAIEQGKLAKAHAALLGFAADAKATEGEKTSASALAAEIEAHVQALLAQAERFAKSREPLKSVTVYDTLAKEFGAAKFGTDAKAAAEALRKDEATSRELDAAEAFEKLRSSTAKLASSKRKDKYKEFAEKWKGTKAGDRAKAAAAPKKE
;
A
#
# COMPACT_ATOMS: atom_id res chain seq x y z
N MET A 1 -5.68 13.04 -1.80
CA MET A 1 -6.33 11.94 -2.54
C MET A 1 -7.02 12.57 -3.74
N SER A 2 -7.11 11.85 -4.86
CA SER A 2 -7.84 12.27 -6.06
C SER A 2 -9.04 11.34 -6.28
N ASP A 3 -10.13 11.88 -6.82
CA ASP A 3 -11.30 11.14 -7.32
C ASP A 3 -11.07 10.59 -8.75
N GLU A 4 -9.99 11.00 -9.40
CA GLU A 4 -9.59 10.49 -10.72
C GLU A 4 -9.07 9.05 -10.67
N ASP A 5 -9.11 8.40 -11.82
CA ASP A 5 -8.57 7.06 -12.03
C ASP A 5 -7.08 6.93 -11.65
N ALA A 6 -6.68 5.73 -11.20
CA ALA A 6 -5.32 5.42 -10.80
C ALA A 6 -4.28 5.57 -11.94
N GLY A 7 -4.68 5.39 -13.20
CA GLY A 7 -3.83 5.65 -14.36
C GLY A 7 -3.45 7.11 -14.50
N LEU A 8 -4.43 8.02 -14.44
CA LEU A 8 -4.23 9.47 -14.52
C LEU A 8 -3.39 9.98 -13.33
N VAL A 9 -3.79 9.63 -12.12
CA VAL A 9 -3.08 10.04 -10.89
C VAL A 9 -1.65 9.52 -10.89
N GLY A 10 -1.44 8.28 -11.32
CA GLY A 10 -0.11 7.68 -11.41
C GLY A 10 0.81 8.42 -12.38
N ALA A 11 0.31 8.80 -13.56
CA ALA A 11 1.09 9.57 -14.54
C ALA A 11 1.50 10.95 -13.97
N TYR A 12 0.57 11.66 -13.33
CA TYR A 12 0.85 12.95 -12.71
C TYR A 12 1.86 12.86 -11.57
N VAL A 13 1.74 11.85 -10.70
CA VAL A 13 2.69 11.57 -9.61
C VAL A 13 4.11 11.35 -10.15
N ASP A 14 4.24 10.59 -11.23
CA ASP A 14 5.53 10.32 -11.87
C ASP A 14 6.10 11.58 -12.54
N GLU A 15 5.28 12.34 -13.27
CA GLU A 15 5.67 13.59 -13.92
C GLU A 15 6.17 14.63 -12.90
N MET A 16 5.43 14.80 -11.81
CA MET A 16 5.74 15.77 -10.77
C MET A 16 6.81 15.28 -9.79
N GLY A 17 7.24 14.01 -9.91
CA GLY A 17 8.20 13.40 -9.00
C GLY A 17 7.71 13.36 -7.55
N ILE A 18 6.41 13.22 -7.35
CA ILE A 18 5.79 13.17 -6.01
C ILE A 18 6.25 11.88 -5.31
N THR A 19 6.81 12.03 -4.11
CA THR A 19 7.39 10.92 -3.32
C THR A 19 6.50 10.45 -2.18
N VAL A 20 5.43 11.18 -1.89
CA VAL A 20 4.44 10.81 -0.88
C VAL A 20 3.40 9.85 -1.44
N ARG A 21 2.72 9.10 -0.58
CA ARG A 21 1.60 8.23 -1.00
C ARG A 21 0.45 9.09 -1.52
N VAL A 22 -0.04 8.77 -2.71
CA VAL A 22 -1.19 9.42 -3.32
C VAL A 22 -2.28 8.38 -3.55
N GLY A 23 -3.47 8.61 -2.99
CA GLY A 23 -4.66 7.81 -3.26
C GLY A 23 -5.40 8.33 -4.49
N SER A 24 -5.97 7.43 -5.28
CA SER A 24 -6.79 7.66 -6.48
C SER A 24 -8.17 7.02 -6.35
N GLY A 25 -9.11 7.39 -7.21
CA GLY A 25 -10.49 6.87 -7.24
C GLY A 25 -11.25 7.10 -5.94
N SER A 26 -10.88 8.14 -5.18
CA SER A 26 -11.38 8.37 -3.83
C SER A 26 -12.67 9.16 -3.83
N GLN A 27 -13.67 8.70 -3.07
CA GLN A 27 -14.87 9.48 -2.74
C GLN A 27 -14.67 10.45 -1.57
N ALA A 28 -13.42 10.64 -1.13
CA ALA A 28 -13.07 11.47 0.03
C ALA A 28 -13.60 12.91 -0.09
N ALA A 29 -13.72 13.47 -1.30
CA ALA A 29 -14.28 14.80 -1.49
C ALA A 29 -15.68 14.95 -0.86
N GLY A 30 -16.54 13.94 -1.05
CA GLY A 30 -17.86 13.88 -0.43
C GLY A 30 -17.79 13.55 1.06
N SER A 31 -17.02 12.51 1.43
CA SER A 31 -16.97 12.05 2.83
C SER A 31 -16.38 13.07 3.81
N TYR A 32 -15.43 13.89 3.35
CA TYR A 32 -14.82 14.95 4.16
C TYR A 32 -15.47 16.32 3.95
N SER A 33 -16.58 16.42 3.18
CA SER A 33 -17.27 17.70 2.90
C SER A 33 -16.31 18.80 2.44
N ILE A 34 -15.48 18.49 1.46
CA ILE A 34 -14.39 19.36 1.03
C ILE A 34 -14.96 20.61 0.33
N PRO A 35 -14.66 21.84 0.79
CA PRO A 35 -15.33 23.06 0.30
C PRO A 35 -14.86 23.55 -1.07
N GLY A 36 -13.76 23.00 -1.60
CA GLY A 36 -13.20 23.37 -2.89
C GLY A 36 -11.77 22.83 -3.09
N TYR A 37 -11.19 23.02 -4.27
CA TYR A 37 -9.82 22.61 -4.56
C TYR A 37 -8.88 23.83 -4.67
N PRO A 38 -7.63 23.74 -4.18
CA PRO A 38 -7.06 22.63 -3.41
C PRO A 38 -7.54 22.67 -1.95
N SER A 39 -7.71 21.48 -1.36
CA SER A 39 -8.05 21.33 0.06
C SER A 39 -7.18 20.29 0.73
N SER A 40 -6.97 20.48 2.02
CA SER A 40 -6.22 19.59 2.88
C SER A 40 -7.03 19.29 4.14
N ALA A 41 -6.84 18.09 4.67
CA ALA A 41 -7.34 17.66 5.97
C ALA A 41 -6.18 17.06 6.77
N LEU A 42 -6.12 17.38 8.06
CA LEU A 42 -5.19 16.78 9.00
C LEU A 42 -5.96 15.79 9.86
N ILE A 43 -5.61 14.52 9.72
CA ILE A 43 -6.19 13.42 10.50
C ILE A 43 -5.21 13.02 11.59
N GLY A 44 -5.69 12.97 12.82
CA GLY A 44 -4.94 12.55 14.00
C GLY A 44 -4.59 11.06 13.99
N PRO A 45 -3.67 10.63 14.86
CA PRO A 45 -3.29 9.22 14.98
C PRO A 45 -4.43 8.31 15.46
N ASP A 46 -5.47 8.89 16.05
CA ASP A 46 -6.73 8.25 16.47
C ASP A 46 -7.78 8.18 15.36
N GLY A 47 -7.47 8.70 14.16
CA GLY A 47 -8.38 8.74 13.02
C GLY A 47 -9.34 9.93 13.03
N ASN A 48 -9.24 10.85 13.99
CA ASN A 48 -10.12 12.01 14.09
C ASN A 48 -9.65 13.17 13.20
N LEU A 49 -10.60 13.94 12.66
CA LEU A 49 -10.30 15.17 11.91
C LEU A 49 -9.85 16.27 12.87
N LEU A 50 -8.59 16.69 12.79
CA LEU A 50 -8.01 17.72 13.64
C LEU A 50 -8.02 19.10 12.99
N TRP A 51 -7.96 19.16 11.67
CA TRP A 51 -8.00 20.40 10.91
C TRP A 51 -8.45 20.16 9.47
N GLN A 52 -9.12 21.13 8.85
CA GLN A 52 -9.51 21.10 7.45
C GLN A 52 -9.47 22.52 6.86
N GLY A 53 -9.03 22.65 5.62
CA GLY A 53 -9.06 23.93 4.91
C GLY A 53 -8.16 23.98 3.69
N HIS A 54 -7.88 25.19 3.21
CA HIS A 54 -6.95 25.42 2.12
C HIS A 54 -5.51 25.09 2.57
N PRO A 55 -4.67 24.39 1.77
CA PRO A 55 -3.33 23.96 2.18
C PRO A 55 -2.43 25.08 2.73
N SER A 56 -2.55 26.30 2.21
CA SER A 56 -1.78 27.45 2.69
C SER A 56 -2.12 27.89 4.11
N GLY A 57 -3.27 27.48 4.65
CA GLY A 57 -3.71 27.76 6.00
C GLY A 57 -3.21 26.75 7.04
N LEU A 58 -2.54 25.67 6.62
CA LEU A 58 -1.98 24.68 7.53
C LEU A 58 -0.58 25.12 7.99
N SER A 59 -0.43 25.46 9.27
CA SER A 59 0.87 25.81 9.85
C SER A 59 1.62 24.60 10.38
N ASN A 60 2.95 24.71 10.46
CA ASN A 60 3.79 23.68 11.08
C ASN A 60 3.40 23.42 12.55
N SER A 61 3.01 24.46 13.30
CA SER A 61 2.63 24.31 14.71
C SER A 61 1.36 23.47 14.90
N THR A 62 0.39 23.57 13.97
CA THR A 62 -0.81 22.71 13.96
C THR A 62 -0.42 21.25 13.68
N VAL A 63 0.49 21.02 12.73
CA VAL A 63 0.98 19.67 12.40
C VAL A 63 1.74 19.07 13.58
N GLU A 64 2.66 19.81 14.20
CA GLU A 64 3.42 19.34 15.36
C GLU A 64 2.53 19.00 16.56
N SER A 65 1.52 19.83 16.80
CA SER A 65 0.53 19.59 17.87
C SER A 65 -0.29 18.33 17.60
N ALA A 66 -0.71 18.11 16.36
CA ALA A 66 -1.44 16.93 15.93
C ALA A 66 -0.61 15.63 15.99
N LEU A 67 0.70 15.72 15.76
CA LEU A 67 1.61 14.60 15.81
C LEU A 67 2.10 14.29 17.23
N LYS A 68 1.81 15.14 18.22
CA LYS A 68 2.27 14.95 19.59
C LYS A 68 1.69 13.68 20.19
N GLY A 69 2.55 12.69 20.46
CA GLY A 69 2.16 11.38 20.98
C GLY A 69 1.69 10.38 19.90
N ALA A 70 1.70 10.78 18.62
CA ALA A 70 1.43 9.87 17.52
C ALA A 70 2.52 8.78 17.46
N LYS A 71 2.10 7.53 17.39
CA LYS A 71 3.01 6.43 17.07
C LYS A 71 3.27 6.44 15.56
N PRO A 72 4.50 6.14 15.11
CA PRO A 72 4.77 5.96 13.69
C PRO A 72 3.78 4.96 13.10
N ALA A 73 3.20 5.30 11.94
CA ALA A 73 2.35 4.37 11.22
C ALA A 73 3.14 3.07 10.99
N PRO A 74 2.48 1.90 11.09
CA PRO A 74 3.12 0.64 10.76
C PRO A 74 3.76 0.72 9.38
N THR A 75 5.03 0.34 9.28
CA THR A 75 5.79 0.45 8.04
C THR A 75 5.40 -0.61 7.01
N SER A 76 4.65 -1.63 7.43
CA SER A 76 4.19 -2.74 6.59
C SER A 76 2.71 -2.62 6.25
N PHE A 77 2.34 -2.86 4.99
CA PHE A 77 0.93 -2.97 4.55
C PHE A 77 0.21 -4.20 5.13
N LEU A 78 0.93 -5.11 5.77
CA LEU A 78 0.34 -6.21 6.53
C LEU A 78 -0.29 -5.74 7.84
N ALA A 79 0.14 -4.62 8.39
CA ALA A 79 -0.35 -4.13 9.66
C ALA A 79 -1.65 -3.34 9.51
N PHE A 80 -2.57 -3.54 10.46
CA PHE A 80 -3.79 -2.76 10.59
C PHE A 80 -4.21 -2.67 12.06
N ALA A 81 -5.05 -1.69 12.39
CA ALA A 81 -5.66 -1.58 13.72
C ALA A 81 -6.92 -2.45 13.76
N PRO A 82 -6.99 -3.49 14.61
CA PRO A 82 -8.18 -4.32 14.72
C PRO A 82 -9.37 -3.51 15.24
N LYS A 83 -10.58 -3.82 14.77
CA LYS A 83 -11.83 -3.19 15.22
C LYS A 83 -12.46 -3.96 16.38
N ALA A 84 -12.33 -5.27 16.38
CA ALA A 84 -12.85 -6.14 17.41
C ALA A 84 -12.13 -5.88 18.74
N ALA A 85 -12.92 -5.84 19.81
CA ALA A 85 -12.38 -5.74 21.16
C ALA A 85 -11.58 -6.99 21.50
N ALA A 86 -10.38 -6.80 22.04
CA ALA A 86 -9.52 -7.88 22.47
C ALA A 86 -9.54 -7.99 24.00
N GLU A 87 -10.02 -9.13 24.51
CA GLU A 87 -10.14 -9.40 25.94
C GLU A 87 -9.07 -10.37 26.45
N GLY A 88 -8.70 -10.23 27.72
CA GLY A 88 -7.83 -11.19 28.42
C GLY A 88 -6.53 -11.49 27.68
N ARG A 89 -6.24 -12.79 27.51
CA ARG A 89 -5.02 -13.27 26.83
C ARG A 89 -4.99 -12.94 25.34
N VAL A 90 -6.12 -12.59 24.73
CA VAL A 90 -6.23 -12.27 23.30
C VAL A 90 -5.63 -10.89 22.97
N ALA A 91 -5.58 -9.97 23.94
CA ALA A 91 -5.07 -8.61 23.75
C ALA A 91 -3.64 -8.54 23.19
N ALA A 92 -2.79 -9.52 23.52
CA ALA A 92 -1.43 -9.59 22.99
C ALA A 92 -1.40 -9.82 21.46
N HIS A 93 -2.42 -10.48 20.90
CA HIS A 93 -2.53 -10.75 19.47
C HIS A 93 -2.98 -9.54 18.68
N ALA A 94 -3.84 -8.67 19.25
CA ALA A 94 -4.19 -7.39 18.62
C ALA A 94 -2.92 -6.55 18.35
N LYS A 95 -2.00 -6.49 19.31
CA LYS A 95 -0.71 -5.81 19.13
C LYS A 95 0.19 -6.47 18.07
N ALA A 96 0.10 -7.79 17.90
CA ALA A 96 0.83 -8.48 16.84
C ALA A 96 0.26 -8.14 15.45
N ILE A 97 -1.06 -7.97 15.34
CA ILE A 97 -1.74 -7.52 14.12
C ILE A 97 -1.30 -6.10 13.75
N GLU A 98 -1.27 -5.18 14.71
CA GLU A 98 -0.77 -3.80 14.52
C GLU A 98 0.70 -3.75 14.07
N GLN A 99 1.46 -4.81 14.33
CA GLN A 99 2.86 -4.96 13.90
C GLN A 99 3.00 -5.69 12.56
N GLY A 100 1.89 -6.14 11.96
CA GLY A 100 1.86 -6.89 10.70
C GLY A 100 2.32 -8.34 10.82
N LYS A 101 2.35 -8.91 12.04
CA LYS A 101 2.70 -10.32 12.31
C LYS A 101 1.46 -11.20 12.23
N LEU A 102 0.82 -11.18 11.07
CA LEU A 102 -0.50 -11.75 10.84
C LEU A 102 -0.52 -13.27 10.98
N ALA A 103 0.48 -13.98 10.44
CA ALA A 103 0.44 -15.45 10.45
C ALA A 103 0.55 -16.01 11.87
N LYS A 104 1.48 -15.46 12.67
CA LYS A 104 1.63 -15.84 14.07
C LYS A 104 0.38 -15.48 14.88
N ALA A 105 -0.21 -14.31 14.65
CA ALA A 105 -1.44 -13.90 15.33
C ALA A 105 -2.60 -14.83 14.95
N HIS A 106 -2.84 -15.06 13.66
CA HIS A 106 -3.93 -15.90 13.15
C HIS A 106 -3.84 -17.33 13.69
N ALA A 107 -2.67 -17.97 13.62
CA ALA A 107 -2.47 -19.32 14.14
C ALA A 107 -2.74 -19.41 15.66
N ALA A 108 -2.30 -18.41 16.43
CA ALA A 108 -2.55 -18.38 17.88
C ALA A 108 -4.03 -18.16 18.20
N LEU A 109 -4.70 -17.26 17.47
CA LEU A 109 -6.13 -16.96 17.63
C LEU A 109 -7.01 -18.17 17.35
N LEU A 110 -6.71 -18.94 16.28
CA LEU A 110 -7.42 -20.19 15.98
C LEU A 110 -7.27 -21.23 17.10
N GLY A 111 -6.16 -21.21 17.85
CA GLY A 111 -5.93 -22.10 18.99
C GLY A 111 -6.87 -21.87 20.17
N PHE A 112 -7.45 -20.68 20.32
CA PHE A 112 -8.35 -20.36 21.45
C PHE A 112 -9.66 -21.14 21.41
N ALA A 113 -10.14 -21.54 20.24
CA ALA A 113 -11.37 -22.33 20.12
C ALA A 113 -11.25 -23.68 20.85
N ALA A 114 -10.06 -24.29 20.83
CA ALA A 114 -9.77 -25.56 21.48
C ALA A 114 -9.16 -25.43 22.89
N ASP A 115 -8.88 -24.20 23.36
CA ASP A 115 -8.29 -23.98 24.68
C ASP A 115 -9.35 -24.13 25.78
N ALA A 116 -9.22 -25.17 26.60
CA ALA A 116 -10.10 -25.43 27.74
C ALA A 116 -10.04 -24.35 28.83
N LYS A 117 -8.95 -23.57 28.89
CA LYS A 117 -8.78 -22.46 29.85
C LYS A 117 -9.31 -21.14 29.31
N ALA A 118 -9.68 -21.08 28.03
CA ALA A 118 -10.21 -19.87 27.44
C ALA A 118 -11.65 -19.61 27.88
N THR A 119 -11.90 -18.38 28.32
CA THR A 119 -13.27 -17.92 28.62
C THR A 119 -14.08 -17.79 27.33
N GLU A 120 -15.41 -17.74 27.45
CA GLU A 120 -16.28 -17.46 26.31
C GLU A 120 -15.96 -16.11 25.63
N GLY A 121 -15.66 -15.08 26.43
CA GLY A 121 -15.21 -13.78 25.94
C GLY A 121 -13.91 -13.88 25.14
N GLU A 122 -12.90 -14.60 25.65
CA GLU A 122 -11.65 -14.82 24.93
C GLU A 122 -11.87 -15.58 23.61
N LYS A 123 -12.73 -16.60 23.59
CA LYS A 123 -13.04 -17.36 22.36
C LYS A 123 -13.73 -16.49 21.31
N THR A 124 -14.70 -15.68 21.75
CA THR A 124 -15.42 -14.74 20.89
C THR A 124 -14.48 -13.67 20.31
N SER A 125 -13.68 -13.01 21.16
CA SER A 125 -12.67 -12.05 20.71
C SER A 125 -11.65 -12.68 19.76
N ALA A 126 -11.19 -13.90 20.05
CA ALA A 126 -10.21 -14.57 19.20
C ALA A 126 -10.76 -14.89 17.81
N SER A 127 -12.00 -15.37 17.74
CA SER A 127 -12.68 -15.63 16.46
C SER A 127 -12.89 -14.34 15.65
N ALA A 128 -13.33 -13.25 16.30
CA ALA A 128 -13.53 -11.97 15.63
C ALA A 128 -12.23 -11.39 15.05
N LEU A 129 -11.13 -11.44 15.82
CA LEU A 129 -9.82 -10.97 15.34
C LEU A 129 -9.26 -11.87 14.24
N ALA A 130 -9.45 -13.19 14.31
CA ALA A 130 -9.05 -14.08 13.23
C ALA A 130 -9.78 -13.75 11.93
N ALA A 131 -11.09 -13.50 11.99
CA ALA A 131 -11.89 -13.09 10.83
C ALA A 131 -11.43 -11.75 10.25
N GLU A 132 -11.02 -10.78 11.07
CA GLU A 132 -10.46 -9.52 10.58
C GLU A 132 -9.12 -9.71 9.85
N ILE A 133 -8.24 -10.58 10.36
CA ILE A 133 -6.99 -10.92 9.66
C ILE A 133 -7.31 -11.52 8.29
N GLU A 134 -8.26 -12.47 8.23
CA GLU A 134 -8.66 -13.10 6.98
C GLU A 134 -9.23 -12.09 5.98
N ALA A 135 -10.12 -11.20 6.44
CA ALA A 135 -10.69 -10.14 5.62
C ALA A 135 -9.60 -9.18 5.08
N HIS A 136 -8.62 -8.81 5.91
CA HIS A 136 -7.50 -7.97 5.50
C HIS A 136 -6.61 -8.66 4.46
N VAL A 137 -6.29 -9.94 4.67
CA VAL A 137 -5.51 -10.73 3.71
C VAL A 137 -6.25 -10.85 2.38
N GLN A 138 -7.57 -11.10 2.40
CA GLN A 138 -8.38 -11.12 1.18
C GLN A 138 -8.39 -9.77 0.45
N ALA A 139 -8.47 -8.66 1.18
CA ALA A 139 -8.37 -7.33 0.59
C ALA A 139 -7.01 -7.09 -0.08
N LEU A 140 -5.92 -7.56 0.52
CA LEU A 140 -4.57 -7.48 -0.06
C LEU A 140 -4.44 -8.36 -1.31
N LEU A 141 -5.00 -9.58 -1.31
CA LEU A 141 -5.03 -10.46 -2.49
C LEU A 141 -5.81 -9.80 -3.64
N ALA A 142 -7.01 -9.28 -3.37
CA ALA A 142 -7.79 -8.56 -4.36
C ALA A 142 -7.07 -7.30 -4.88
N GLN A 143 -6.30 -6.62 -4.04
CA GLN A 143 -5.46 -5.49 -4.44
C GLN A 143 -4.32 -5.94 -5.37
N ALA A 144 -3.65 -7.05 -5.05
CA ALA A 144 -2.60 -7.62 -5.89
C ALA A 144 -3.16 -7.97 -7.28
N GLU A 145 -4.32 -8.62 -7.35
CA GLU A 145 -4.99 -8.90 -8.63
C GLU A 145 -5.29 -7.63 -9.44
N ARG A 146 -5.73 -6.55 -8.79
CA ARG A 146 -5.96 -5.26 -9.46
C ARG A 146 -4.66 -4.69 -10.01
N PHE A 147 -3.54 -4.82 -9.30
CA PHE A 147 -2.23 -4.41 -9.81
C PHE A 147 -1.83 -5.22 -11.04
N ALA A 148 -2.00 -6.54 -11.02
CA ALA A 148 -1.74 -7.38 -12.19
C ALA A 148 -2.57 -6.95 -13.40
N LYS A 149 -3.89 -6.77 -13.23
CA LYS A 149 -4.81 -6.31 -14.29
C LYS A 149 -4.48 -4.90 -14.81
N SER A 150 -3.90 -4.05 -13.96
CA SER A 150 -3.53 -2.66 -14.31
C SER A 150 -2.12 -2.52 -14.91
N ARG A 151 -1.52 -3.63 -15.35
CA ARG A 151 -0.14 -3.70 -15.85
C ARG A 151 0.88 -3.15 -14.85
N GLU A 152 0.68 -3.44 -13.56
CA GLU A 152 1.61 -3.12 -12.48
C GLU A 152 2.13 -4.39 -11.77
N PRO A 153 2.74 -5.34 -12.49
CA PRO A 153 3.07 -6.65 -11.94
C PRO A 153 4.07 -6.59 -10.79
N LEU A 154 4.99 -5.62 -10.76
CA LEU A 154 5.92 -5.45 -9.65
C LEU A 154 5.19 -5.21 -8.32
N LYS A 155 4.15 -4.38 -8.31
CA LYS A 155 3.33 -4.14 -7.11
C LYS A 155 2.54 -5.40 -6.73
N SER A 156 1.96 -6.08 -7.71
CA SER A 156 1.23 -7.34 -7.49
C SER A 156 2.13 -8.41 -6.86
N VAL A 157 3.28 -8.67 -7.45
CA VAL A 157 4.24 -9.68 -7.00
C VAL A 157 4.80 -9.32 -5.63
N THR A 158 5.06 -8.04 -5.36
CA THR A 158 5.50 -7.58 -4.02
C THR A 158 4.48 -7.94 -2.94
N VAL A 159 3.17 -7.73 -3.19
CA VAL A 159 2.11 -8.11 -2.24
C VAL A 159 2.06 -9.63 -2.07
N TYR A 160 2.04 -10.38 -3.17
CA TYR A 160 1.97 -11.84 -3.11
C TYR A 160 3.18 -12.48 -2.42
N ASP A 161 4.41 -12.07 -2.76
CA ASP A 161 5.62 -12.59 -2.13
C ASP A 161 5.65 -12.27 -0.64
N THR A 162 5.17 -11.09 -0.25
CA THR A 162 5.11 -10.70 1.16
C THR A 162 4.10 -11.57 1.93
N LEU A 163 2.92 -11.83 1.36
CA LEU A 163 1.94 -12.75 1.94
C LEU A 163 2.45 -14.19 1.97
N ALA A 164 3.11 -14.65 0.91
CA ALA A 164 3.74 -15.97 0.83
C ALA A 164 4.79 -16.16 1.91
N LYS A 165 5.63 -15.13 2.15
CA LYS A 165 6.63 -15.15 3.22
C LYS A 165 6.00 -15.10 4.60
N GLU A 166 4.98 -14.27 4.80
CA GLU A 166 4.32 -14.11 6.09
C GLU A 166 3.60 -15.39 6.51
N PHE A 167 2.81 -16.00 5.62
CA PHE A 167 1.98 -17.16 5.93
C PHE A 167 2.65 -18.52 5.63
N GLY A 168 3.75 -18.55 4.88
CA GLY A 168 4.52 -19.76 4.62
C GLY A 168 3.67 -20.87 3.98
N ALA A 169 3.59 -22.02 4.66
CA ALA A 169 2.84 -23.20 4.21
C ALA A 169 1.34 -23.15 4.53
N ALA A 170 0.86 -22.12 5.25
CA ALA A 170 -0.57 -21.92 5.44
C ALA A 170 -1.24 -21.57 4.09
N LYS A 171 -2.56 -21.81 3.99
CA LYS A 171 -3.32 -21.66 2.73
C LYS A 171 -3.08 -20.30 2.04
N PHE A 172 -3.15 -19.19 2.79
CA PHE A 172 -2.88 -17.86 2.23
C PHE A 172 -1.47 -17.72 1.67
N GLY A 173 -0.48 -18.35 2.30
CA GLY A 173 0.91 -18.30 1.85
C GLY A 173 1.15 -19.12 0.59
N THR A 174 0.57 -20.32 0.53
CA THR A 174 0.65 -21.21 -0.65
C THR A 174 -0.08 -20.63 -1.85
N ASP A 175 -1.28 -20.08 -1.65
CA ASP A 175 -2.08 -19.45 -2.71
C ASP A 175 -1.36 -18.21 -3.26
N ALA A 176 -0.83 -17.34 -2.38
CA ALA A 176 -0.09 -16.16 -2.79
C ALA A 176 1.20 -16.53 -3.54
N LYS A 177 1.93 -17.56 -3.08
CA LYS A 177 3.12 -18.05 -3.79
C LYS A 177 2.78 -18.53 -5.20
N ALA A 178 1.72 -19.33 -5.33
CA ALA A 178 1.27 -19.83 -6.63
C ALA A 178 0.86 -18.68 -7.56
N ALA A 179 0.14 -17.68 -7.06
CA ALA A 179 -0.24 -16.49 -7.83
C ALA A 179 0.98 -15.68 -8.30
N ALA A 180 1.98 -15.49 -7.43
CA ALA A 180 3.21 -14.79 -7.79
C ALA A 180 4.01 -15.55 -8.86
N GLU A 181 4.11 -16.88 -8.74
CA GLU A 181 4.77 -17.72 -9.74
C GLU A 181 4.03 -17.72 -11.09
N ALA A 182 2.70 -17.72 -11.08
CA ALA A 182 1.89 -17.63 -12.29
C ALA A 182 2.16 -16.32 -13.05
N LEU A 183 2.20 -15.18 -12.35
CA LEU A 183 2.54 -13.89 -12.94
C LEU A 183 3.94 -13.84 -13.53
N ARG A 184 4.92 -14.52 -12.90
CA ARG A 184 6.30 -14.59 -13.40
C ARG A 184 6.44 -15.49 -14.62
N LYS A 185 5.59 -16.51 -14.76
CA LYS A 185 5.63 -17.46 -15.89
C LYS A 185 4.86 -16.94 -17.11
N ASP A 186 3.92 -16.02 -16.93
CA ASP A 186 3.22 -15.37 -18.02
C ASP A 186 4.17 -14.42 -18.78
N GLU A 187 4.38 -14.65 -20.07
CA GLU A 187 5.37 -13.92 -20.86
C GLU A 187 5.11 -12.40 -20.91
N ALA A 188 3.84 -12.01 -21.05
CA ALA A 188 3.46 -10.60 -21.12
C ALA A 188 3.72 -9.91 -19.78
N THR A 189 3.34 -10.56 -18.68
CA THR A 189 3.53 -10.07 -17.32
C THR A 189 5.01 -10.07 -16.91
N SER A 190 5.79 -11.09 -17.30
CA SER A 190 7.23 -11.17 -17.02
C SER A 190 7.97 -10.00 -17.66
N ARG A 191 7.68 -9.68 -18.92
CA ARG A 191 8.30 -8.52 -19.59
C ARG A 191 7.96 -7.20 -18.90
N GLU A 192 6.72 -7.04 -18.45
CA GLU A 192 6.29 -5.86 -17.67
C GLU A 192 6.96 -5.80 -16.30
N LEU A 193 7.16 -6.94 -15.65
CA LEU A 193 7.84 -7.06 -14.37
C LEU A 193 9.30 -6.65 -14.48
N ASP A 194 10.03 -7.21 -15.45
CA ASP A 194 11.43 -6.86 -15.70
C ASP A 194 11.60 -5.37 -16.01
N ALA A 195 10.69 -4.81 -16.80
CA ALA A 195 10.66 -3.39 -17.11
C ALA A 195 10.41 -2.55 -15.84
N ALA A 196 9.44 -2.92 -15.01
CA ALA A 196 9.14 -2.21 -13.78
C ALA A 196 10.32 -2.23 -12.79
N GLU A 197 10.97 -3.38 -12.60
CA GLU A 197 12.15 -3.49 -11.73
C GLU A 197 13.32 -2.66 -12.25
N ALA A 198 13.57 -2.69 -13.57
CA ALA A 198 14.61 -1.90 -14.19
C ALA A 198 14.32 -0.39 -14.06
N PHE A 199 13.05 0.01 -14.10
CA PHE A 199 12.64 1.40 -13.94
C PHE A 199 12.85 1.93 -12.52
N GLU A 200 12.54 1.13 -11.48
CA GLU A 200 12.83 1.51 -10.09
C GLU A 200 14.34 1.68 -9.84
N LYS A 201 15.16 0.78 -10.39
CA LYS A 201 16.64 0.91 -10.37
C LYS A 201 17.10 2.17 -11.10
N LEU A 202 16.47 2.49 -12.23
CA LEU A 202 16.76 3.72 -12.98
C LEU A 202 16.39 4.97 -12.17
N ARG A 203 15.20 5.02 -11.55
CA ARG A 203 14.78 6.14 -10.69
C ARG A 203 15.80 6.39 -9.57
N SER A 204 16.20 5.32 -8.88
CA SER A 204 17.17 5.42 -7.79
C SER A 204 18.54 5.93 -8.29
N SER A 205 19.08 5.35 -9.36
CA SER A 205 20.41 5.72 -9.87
C SER A 205 20.45 7.10 -10.52
N THR A 206 19.31 7.61 -11.02
CA THR A 206 19.23 8.92 -11.68
C THR A 206 18.76 10.06 -10.77
N ALA A 207 18.36 9.76 -9.53
CA ALA A 207 17.80 10.73 -8.59
C ALA A 207 18.75 11.92 -8.31
N LYS A 208 20.07 11.67 -8.28
CA LYS A 208 21.10 12.69 -8.01
C LYS A 208 21.71 13.30 -9.28
N LEU A 209 21.26 12.87 -10.47
CA LEU A 209 21.78 13.39 -11.73
C LEU A 209 21.13 14.72 -12.10
N ALA A 210 21.88 15.53 -12.87
CA ALA A 210 21.36 16.73 -13.53
C ALA A 210 20.16 16.38 -14.44
N SER A 211 19.22 17.32 -14.56
CA SER A 211 17.95 17.10 -15.27
C SER A 211 18.14 16.62 -16.72
N SER A 212 19.09 17.18 -17.46
CA SER A 212 19.40 16.76 -18.84
C SER A 212 19.85 15.30 -18.91
N LYS A 213 20.88 14.93 -18.13
CA LYS A 213 21.40 13.54 -18.05
C LYS A 213 20.32 12.54 -17.61
N ARG A 214 19.45 12.95 -16.70
CA ARG A 214 18.31 12.13 -16.24
C ARG A 214 17.32 11.89 -17.38
N LYS A 215 16.95 12.93 -18.14
CA LYS A 215 16.04 12.81 -19.30
C LYS A 215 16.61 11.88 -20.37
N ASP A 216 17.90 11.99 -20.69
CA ASP A 216 18.53 11.12 -21.68
C ASP A 216 18.46 9.64 -21.26
N LYS A 217 18.71 9.36 -19.98
CA LYS A 217 18.58 8.01 -19.43
C LYS A 217 17.15 7.47 -19.47
N TYR A 218 16.15 8.32 -19.24
CA TYR A 218 14.75 7.93 -19.40
C TYR A 218 14.35 7.71 -20.86
N LYS A 219 14.90 8.45 -21.83
CA LYS A 219 14.68 8.19 -23.26
C LYS A 219 15.26 6.85 -23.69
N GLU A 220 16.52 6.58 -23.34
CA GLU A 220 17.18 5.29 -23.59
C GLU A 220 16.34 4.13 -23.03
N PHE A 221 15.83 4.30 -21.81
CA PHE A 221 14.97 3.31 -21.17
C PHE A 221 13.63 3.11 -21.89
N ALA A 222 12.96 4.21 -22.27
CA ALA A 222 11.68 4.17 -22.96
C ALA A 222 11.75 3.43 -24.30
N GLU A 223 12.83 3.62 -25.07
CA GLU A 223 13.05 2.89 -26.32
C GLU A 223 13.32 1.40 -26.07
N LYS A 224 14.18 1.07 -25.10
CA LYS A 224 14.48 -0.33 -24.73
C LYS A 224 13.23 -1.09 -24.29
N TRP A 225 12.37 -0.44 -23.52
CA TRP A 225 11.17 -1.05 -22.93
C TRP A 225 9.88 -0.61 -23.63
N LYS A 226 9.96 -0.29 -24.93
CA LYS A 226 8.80 0.15 -25.71
C LYS A 226 7.64 -0.85 -25.64
N GLY A 227 6.46 -0.32 -25.35
CA GLY A 227 5.23 -1.09 -25.21
C GLY A 227 4.97 -1.65 -23.82
N THR A 228 5.83 -1.36 -22.82
CA THR A 228 5.55 -1.65 -21.39
C THR A 228 5.09 -0.40 -20.67
N LYS A 229 4.39 -0.56 -19.54
CA LYS A 229 3.94 0.60 -18.74
C LYS A 229 5.14 1.38 -18.18
N ALA A 230 6.22 0.68 -17.84
CA ALA A 230 7.46 1.30 -17.38
C ALA A 230 8.17 2.10 -18.49
N GLY A 231 8.12 1.62 -19.74
CA GLY A 231 8.60 2.36 -20.91
C GLY A 231 7.80 3.64 -21.14
N ASP A 232 6.47 3.57 -21.02
CA ASP A 232 5.59 4.73 -21.14
C ASP A 232 5.84 5.76 -20.02
N ARG A 233 6.06 5.30 -18.78
CA ARG A 233 6.47 6.16 -17.65
C ARG A 233 7.80 6.85 -17.89
N ALA A 234 8.80 6.13 -18.38
CA ALA A 234 10.09 6.70 -18.72
C ALA A 234 9.96 7.75 -19.84
N LYS A 235 9.13 7.48 -20.85
CA LYS A 235 8.83 8.45 -21.91
C LYS A 235 8.23 9.74 -21.35
N ALA A 236 7.27 9.63 -20.43
CA ALA A 236 6.67 10.79 -19.76
C ALA A 236 7.70 11.57 -18.92
N ALA A 237 8.52 10.86 -18.14
CA ALA A 237 9.58 11.47 -17.32
C ALA A 237 10.68 12.18 -18.15
N ALA A 238 10.84 11.79 -19.42
CA ALA A 238 11.76 12.42 -20.36
C ALA A 238 11.17 13.67 -21.06
N ALA A 239 9.85 13.88 -20.98
CA ALA A 239 9.18 14.99 -21.66
C ALA A 239 9.62 16.37 -21.10
N PRO A 240 9.59 17.43 -21.92
CA PRO A 240 9.66 18.79 -21.39
C PRO A 240 8.45 19.04 -20.47
N LYS A 241 8.67 19.71 -19.32
CA LYS A 241 7.55 20.16 -18.49
C LYS A 241 6.73 21.14 -19.33
N LYS A 242 5.41 20.95 -19.38
CA LYS A 242 4.53 22.00 -19.90
C LYS A 242 4.56 23.15 -18.89
N GLU A 243 4.95 24.33 -19.37
CA GLU A 243 4.83 25.59 -18.63
C GLU A 243 3.37 26.02 -18.51
#